data_AF-A0A973EM82-F1
#
_entry.id   AF-A0A973EM82-F1
#
_cell.length_a   1.000
_cell.length_b   1.000
_cell.length_c   1.000
_cell.angle_alpha   90.00
_cell.angle_beta   90.00
_cell.angle_gamma   90.00
#
_symmetry.space_group_name_H-M   'P 1'
#
loop_
_entity.id
_entity.type
_entity.pdbx_description
1 polymer ?
#
loop_
_entity_poly.entity_id
_entity_poly.type
_entity_poly.pdbx_seq_one_letter_code
_entity_poly.pdbx_strand_id
1 'polypeptide(L)'
;MRHVETVCISFVVLLCVAFTHIGLSSSIQAQQKAAPNYADVASVFNQHCVMCHAGPRPAYGLRLDSYENTMAGSRNGRMVVPGSPEKSELLKRIRGASRPRMPMNGPPWLSDNDAKLIENWIAAGALPDAAAGSSLHPFSPAPSRTAATAALPGPQPNTLSLPSDKHLM
;
A
#
# COMPACT_ATOMS: atom_id res chain seq x y z
N MET A 1 29.75 -50.03 -48.99
CA MET A 1 28.42 -50.15 -48.34
C MET A 1 28.40 -49.56 -46.93
N ARG A 2 29.48 -49.68 -46.11
CA ARG A 2 29.54 -49.13 -44.74
C ARG A 2 29.56 -47.59 -44.60
N HIS A 3 29.94 -46.86 -45.65
CA HIS A 3 29.93 -45.38 -45.64
C HIS A 3 28.54 -44.76 -45.82
N VAL A 4 27.59 -45.48 -46.42
CA VAL A 4 26.21 -44.97 -46.64
C VAL A 4 25.41 -45.01 -45.33
N GLU A 5 25.62 -46.03 -44.50
CA GLU A 5 24.95 -46.17 -43.20
C GLU A 5 25.39 -45.12 -42.18
N THR A 6 26.67 -44.72 -42.22
CA THR A 6 27.25 -43.73 -41.28
C THR A 6 26.73 -42.30 -41.55
N VAL A 7 26.43 -41.99 -42.81
CA VAL A 7 25.90 -40.67 -43.23
C VAL A 7 24.42 -40.54 -42.87
N CYS A 8 23.63 -41.62 -42.96
CA CYS A 8 22.21 -41.62 -42.54
C CYS A 8 22.04 -41.42 -41.03
N ILE A 9 22.88 -42.04 -40.20
CA ILE A 9 22.78 -41.94 -38.73
C ILE A 9 23.14 -40.50 -38.26
N SER A 10 24.08 -39.85 -38.94
CA SER A 10 24.51 -38.49 -38.60
C SER A 10 23.49 -37.41 -38.98
N PHE A 11 22.71 -37.61 -40.05
CA PHE A 11 21.69 -36.63 -40.49
C PHE A 11 20.42 -36.69 -39.64
N VAL A 12 20.03 -37.88 -39.16
CA VAL A 12 18.84 -38.08 -38.30
C VAL A 12 19.04 -37.49 -36.90
N VAL A 13 20.24 -37.63 -36.32
CA VAL A 13 20.55 -37.07 -34.99
C VAL A 13 20.58 -35.53 -35.02
N LEU A 14 21.02 -34.92 -36.11
CA LEU A 14 21.11 -33.46 -36.25
C LEU A 14 19.74 -32.80 -36.46
N LEU A 15 18.79 -33.50 -37.10
CA LEU A 15 17.40 -33.06 -37.23
C LEU A 15 16.59 -33.16 -35.92
N CYS A 16 16.92 -34.11 -35.04
CA CYS A 16 16.29 -34.23 -33.72
C CYS A 16 16.67 -33.09 -32.76
N VAL A 17 17.90 -32.56 -32.84
CA VAL A 17 18.37 -31.47 -31.95
C VAL A 17 17.80 -30.10 -32.36
N ALA A 18 17.44 -29.91 -33.64
CA ALA A 18 16.80 -28.67 -34.08
C ALA A 18 15.32 -28.57 -33.63
N PHE A 19 14.64 -29.70 -33.43
CA PHE A 19 13.25 -29.73 -32.96
C PHE A 19 13.10 -29.57 -31.44
N THR A 20 14.17 -29.70 -30.66
CA THR A 20 14.13 -29.55 -29.19
C THR A 20 14.32 -28.11 -28.70
N HIS A 21 14.62 -27.14 -29.58
CA HIS A 21 14.87 -25.75 -29.18
C HIS A 21 13.72 -24.76 -29.44
N ILE A 22 12.62 -25.16 -30.07
CA ILE A 22 11.54 -24.22 -30.49
C ILE A 22 10.31 -24.24 -29.53
N GLY A 23 10.34 -25.02 -28.45
CA GLY A 23 9.12 -25.31 -27.66
C GLY A 23 8.98 -24.71 -26.26
N LEU A 24 9.95 -23.99 -25.70
CA LEU A 24 9.90 -23.52 -24.29
C LEU A 24 9.88 -21.98 -24.17
N SER A 25 8.93 -21.34 -24.83
CA SER A 25 8.48 -20.01 -24.40
C SER A 25 7.17 -20.15 -23.63
N SER A 26 7.23 -20.84 -22.49
CA SER A 26 6.20 -20.69 -21.47
C SER A 26 6.32 -19.27 -20.94
N SER A 27 5.47 -18.36 -21.42
CA SER A 27 5.25 -17.08 -20.76
C SER A 27 4.78 -17.36 -19.34
N ILE A 28 5.72 -17.40 -18.40
CA ILE A 28 5.45 -17.13 -16.99
C ILE A 28 5.16 -15.63 -16.93
N GLN A 29 3.96 -15.24 -17.34
CA GLN A 29 3.37 -14.02 -16.78
C GLN A 29 3.09 -14.37 -15.33
N ALA A 30 4.08 -14.13 -14.47
CA ALA A 30 3.85 -13.94 -13.06
C ALA A 30 2.70 -12.95 -12.98
N GLN A 31 1.53 -13.41 -12.54
CA GLN A 31 0.40 -12.52 -12.32
C GLN A 31 0.89 -11.44 -11.37
N GLN A 32 1.07 -10.22 -11.88
CA GLN A 32 1.31 -9.06 -11.05
C GLN A 32 0.04 -8.87 -10.22
N LYS A 33 0.01 -9.46 -9.02
CA LYS A 33 -1.05 -9.19 -8.05
C LYS A 33 -1.05 -7.67 -7.84
N ALA A 34 -2.19 -7.05 -8.11
CA ALA A 34 -2.36 -5.62 -7.90
C ALA A 34 -1.94 -5.26 -6.47
N ALA A 35 -1.35 -4.07 -6.32
CA ALA A 35 -1.01 -3.54 -5.02
C ALA A 35 -2.27 -3.53 -4.11
N PRO A 36 -2.15 -3.91 -2.82
CA PRO A 36 -3.29 -3.94 -1.94
C PRO A 36 -3.87 -2.54 -1.74
N ASN A 37 -5.19 -2.47 -1.61
CA ASN A 37 -5.94 -1.24 -1.36
C ASN A 37 -6.64 -1.28 0.00
N TYR A 38 -7.43 -0.25 0.32
CA TYR A 38 -8.08 -0.17 1.63
C TYR A 38 -9.06 -1.33 1.88
N ALA A 39 -9.82 -1.77 0.88
CA ALA A 39 -10.73 -2.91 1.01
C ALA A 39 -10.02 -4.20 1.45
N ASP A 40 -8.79 -4.44 0.98
CA ASP A 40 -7.99 -5.60 1.40
C ASP A 40 -7.69 -5.53 2.91
N VAL A 41 -7.22 -4.39 3.42
CA VAL A 41 -6.85 -4.20 4.84
C VAL A 41 -8.04 -3.97 5.76
N ALA A 42 -9.18 -3.51 5.23
CA ALA A 42 -10.40 -3.27 6.00
C ALA A 42 -10.88 -4.56 6.70
N SER A 43 -10.70 -5.72 6.06
CA SER A 43 -10.99 -7.02 6.67
C SER A 43 -10.22 -7.24 7.98
N VAL A 44 -8.92 -6.95 7.99
CA VAL A 44 -8.04 -7.03 9.16
C VAL A 44 -8.44 -6.03 10.23
N PHE A 45 -8.70 -4.76 9.84
CA PHE A 45 -9.13 -3.74 10.79
C PHE A 45 -10.47 -4.08 11.43
N ASN A 46 -11.43 -4.60 10.66
CA ASN A 46 -12.74 -5.01 11.16
C ASN A 46 -12.65 -6.18 12.15
N GLN A 47 -11.72 -7.11 11.94
CA GLN A 47 -11.56 -8.25 12.83
C GLN A 47 -10.81 -7.90 14.13
N HIS A 48 -9.82 -7.01 14.05
CA HIS A 48 -8.85 -6.85 15.15
C HIS A 48 -8.80 -5.46 15.78
N CYS A 49 -9.35 -4.43 15.13
CA CYS A 49 -9.08 -3.04 15.52
C CYS A 49 -10.34 -2.24 15.84
N VAL A 50 -11.40 -2.36 15.02
CA VAL A 50 -12.59 -1.50 15.12
C VAL A 50 -13.31 -1.61 16.47
N MET A 51 -13.19 -2.74 17.17
CA MET A 51 -13.76 -2.92 18.52
C MET A 51 -13.36 -1.79 19.48
N CYS A 52 -12.13 -1.26 19.37
CA CYS A 52 -11.64 -0.15 20.20
C CYS A 52 -11.37 1.13 19.40
N HIS A 53 -11.23 1.03 18.09
CA HIS A 53 -10.86 2.13 17.19
C HIS A 53 -11.98 2.48 16.21
N ALA A 54 -13.22 2.56 16.69
CA ALA A 54 -14.37 3.03 15.92
C ALA A 54 -15.42 3.68 16.83
N GLY A 55 -16.52 4.12 16.23
CA GLY A 55 -17.68 4.65 16.96
C GLY A 55 -17.45 6.03 17.60
N PRO A 56 -18.28 6.42 18.60
CA PRO A 56 -18.30 7.79 19.14
C PRO A 56 -17.15 8.08 20.12
N ARG A 57 -16.49 7.06 20.67
CA ARG A 57 -15.38 7.21 21.62
C ARG A 57 -14.19 6.29 21.30
N PRO A 58 -13.57 6.45 20.12
CA PRO A 58 -12.45 5.61 19.70
C PRO A 58 -11.23 5.88 20.57
N ALA A 59 -10.48 4.82 20.89
CA ALA A 59 -9.28 4.93 21.71
C ALA A 59 -8.26 5.92 21.10
N TYR A 60 -7.84 6.90 21.90
CA TYR A 60 -6.97 8.01 21.46
C TYR A 60 -7.50 8.82 20.26
N GLY A 61 -8.80 8.75 19.98
CA GLY A 61 -9.40 9.40 18.81
C GLY A 61 -9.07 8.73 17.47
N LEU A 62 -8.37 7.58 17.48
CA LEU A 62 -8.01 6.87 16.25
C LEU A 62 -9.18 6.03 15.76
N ARG A 63 -9.66 6.31 14.54
CA ARG A 63 -10.68 5.53 13.85
C ARG A 63 -10.06 4.71 12.71
N LEU A 64 -10.43 3.44 12.61
CA LEU A 64 -9.95 2.46 11.63
C LEU A 64 -11.09 1.76 10.87
N ASP A 65 -12.27 2.38 10.87
CA ASP A 65 -13.51 1.86 10.29
C ASP A 65 -13.82 2.42 8.89
N SER A 66 -13.03 3.37 8.39
CA SER A 66 -13.06 3.83 7.00
C SER A 66 -11.69 4.30 6.53
N TYR A 67 -11.52 4.42 5.22
CA TYR A 67 -10.29 4.94 4.62
C TYR A 67 -9.97 6.35 5.12
N GLU A 68 -10.95 7.26 5.01
CA GLU A 68 -10.83 8.67 5.39
C GLU A 68 -10.45 8.81 6.86
N ASN A 69 -11.09 8.02 7.73
CA ASN A 69 -10.82 7.98 9.15
C ASN A 69 -9.41 7.49 9.46
N THR A 70 -8.99 6.41 8.81
CA THR A 70 -7.63 5.85 8.97
C THR A 70 -6.56 6.87 8.56
N MET A 71 -6.81 7.60 7.47
CA MET A 71 -5.89 8.61 6.96
C MET A 71 -5.91 9.93 7.74
N ALA A 72 -7.01 10.25 8.42
CA ALA A 72 -7.11 11.39 9.35
C ALA A 72 -6.20 11.20 10.58
N GLY A 73 -5.98 9.97 11.01
CA GLY A 73 -5.06 9.63 12.10
C GLY A 73 -5.70 9.69 13.49
N SER A 74 -4.90 10.03 14.49
CA SER A 74 -5.31 10.05 15.90
C SER A 74 -5.12 11.44 16.52
N ARG A 75 -5.49 11.59 17.80
CA ARG A 75 -5.16 12.80 18.57
C ARG A 75 -3.65 13.07 18.67
N ASN A 76 -2.81 12.05 18.48
CA ASN A 76 -1.35 12.17 18.47
C ASN A 76 -0.79 12.43 17.05
N GLY A 77 -1.66 12.70 16.08
CA GLY A 77 -1.30 12.98 14.70
C GLY A 77 -1.41 11.75 13.78
N ARG A 78 -0.69 11.83 12.66
CA ARG A 78 -0.76 10.89 11.55
C ARG A 78 -0.27 9.50 11.97
N MET A 79 -1.11 8.48 11.78
CA MET A 79 -0.77 7.08 12.09
C MET A 79 -0.25 6.30 10.88
N VAL A 80 -0.66 6.70 9.67
CA VAL A 80 -0.26 6.11 8.39
C VAL A 80 0.44 7.18 7.54
N VAL A 81 1.66 6.86 7.11
CA VAL A 81 2.46 7.67 6.18
C VAL A 81 2.51 6.93 4.84
N PRO A 82 1.73 7.37 3.82
CA PRO A 82 1.72 6.76 2.50
C PRO A 82 3.13 6.57 1.92
N GLY A 83 3.44 5.36 1.47
CA GLY A 83 4.73 5.01 0.87
C GLY A 83 5.88 4.84 1.87
N SER A 84 5.63 4.97 3.18
CA SER A 84 6.68 4.84 4.22
C SER A 84 6.19 4.02 5.42
N PRO A 85 6.15 2.68 5.31
CA PRO A 85 5.76 1.79 6.40
C PRO A 85 6.58 2.02 7.68
N GLU A 86 7.88 2.25 7.54
CA GLU A 86 8.83 2.49 8.62
C GLU A 86 8.58 3.80 9.38
N LYS A 87 7.92 4.77 8.74
CA LYS A 87 7.52 6.04 9.36
C LYS A 87 6.11 5.99 9.94
N SER A 88 5.35 4.92 9.67
CA SER A 88 3.96 4.78 10.09
C SER A 88 3.84 4.23 11.52
N GLU A 89 3.34 5.06 12.43
CA GLU A 89 3.15 4.69 13.84
C GLU A 89 2.21 3.49 14.02
N LEU A 90 1.20 3.35 13.15
CA LEU A 90 0.30 2.20 13.13
C LEU A 90 1.09 0.88 13.04
N LEU A 91 2.01 0.78 12.07
CA LEU A 91 2.79 -0.44 11.85
C LEU A 91 3.79 -0.69 12.98
N LYS A 92 4.42 0.37 13.50
CA LYS A 92 5.33 0.26 14.65
C LYS A 92 4.63 -0.35 15.86
N ARG A 93 3.39 0.06 16.13
CA ARG A 93 2.59 -0.50 17.24
C ARG A 93 2.17 -1.94 16.99
N ILE A 94 1.78 -2.30 15.77
CA ILE A 94 1.45 -3.68 15.40
C ILE A 94 2.66 -4.62 15.61
N ARG A 95 3.83 -4.20 15.12
CA ARG A 95 5.09 -4.96 15.22
C ARG A 95 5.75 -4.88 16.61
N GLY A 96 5.24 -4.06 17.52
CA GLY A 96 5.79 -3.87 18.87
C GLY A 96 7.07 -3.03 18.94
N ALA A 97 7.41 -2.32 17.85
CA ALA A 97 8.50 -1.35 17.80
C ALA A 97 8.13 0.00 18.45
N SER A 98 6.84 0.22 18.74
CA SER A 98 6.33 1.33 19.55
C SER A 98 5.32 0.82 20.58
N ARG A 99 5.09 1.60 21.65
CA ARG A 99 4.24 1.24 22.77
C ARG A 99 3.00 2.13 22.90
N PRO A 100 1.88 1.58 23.38
CA PRO A 100 1.61 0.14 23.57
C PRO A 100 1.60 -0.66 22.25
N ARG A 101 1.92 -1.96 22.35
CA ARG A 101 1.80 -2.89 21.22
C ARG A 101 0.32 -3.15 20.93
N MET A 102 -0.03 -3.26 19.65
CA MET A 102 -1.39 -3.55 19.19
C MET A 102 -1.46 -4.89 18.45
N PRO A 103 -2.61 -5.58 18.48
CA PRO A 103 -3.81 -5.31 19.30
C PRO A 103 -3.55 -5.45 20.81
N MET A 104 -4.12 -4.59 21.65
CA MET A 104 -3.82 -4.55 23.10
C MET A 104 -4.18 -5.84 23.84
N ASN A 105 -5.14 -6.61 23.32
CA ASN A 105 -5.64 -7.85 23.90
C ASN A 105 -4.79 -9.09 23.54
N GLY A 106 -3.64 -8.92 22.89
CA GLY A 106 -2.71 -10.02 22.69
C GLY A 106 -2.00 -10.43 24.00
N PRO A 107 -1.33 -11.60 24.01
CA PRO A 107 -1.29 -12.62 22.94
C PRO A 107 -2.61 -13.40 22.74
N PRO A 108 -2.84 -14.01 21.54
CA PRO A 108 -1.97 -13.93 20.37
C PRO A 108 -2.00 -12.53 19.74
N TRP A 109 -0.84 -12.06 19.29
CA TRP A 109 -0.77 -10.82 18.50
C TRP A 109 -1.29 -11.06 17.09
N LEU A 110 -1.42 -9.96 16.32
CA LEU A 110 -1.79 -10.04 14.91
C LEU A 110 -0.84 -10.97 14.15
N SER A 111 -1.39 -11.76 13.21
CA SER A 111 -0.60 -12.69 12.42
C SER A 111 0.42 -11.95 11.55
N ASP A 112 1.53 -12.62 11.20
CA ASP A 112 2.53 -12.01 10.31
C ASP A 112 1.98 -11.71 8.93
N ASN A 113 1.02 -12.50 8.44
CA ASN A 113 0.37 -12.29 7.16
C ASN A 113 -0.47 -11.00 7.17
N ASP A 114 -1.28 -10.79 8.21
CA ASP A 114 -2.13 -9.61 8.33
C ASP A 114 -1.29 -8.34 8.56
N ALA A 115 -0.25 -8.43 9.41
CA ALA A 115 0.68 -7.33 9.61
C ALA A 115 1.42 -6.98 8.30
N LYS A 116 1.77 -7.98 7.49
CA LYS A 116 2.41 -7.78 6.18
C LYS A 116 1.45 -7.23 5.12
N LEU A 117 0.17 -7.57 5.18
CA LEU A 117 -0.85 -6.96 4.32
C LEU A 117 -0.96 -5.46 4.57
N ILE A 118 -1.03 -5.05 5.83
CA ILE A 118 -1.06 -3.63 6.23
C ILE A 118 0.24 -2.93 5.79
N GLU A 119 1.39 -3.55 6.03
CA GLU A 119 2.70 -3.03 5.60
C GLU A 119 2.76 -2.79 4.09
N ASN A 120 2.33 -3.77 3.28
CA ASN A 120 2.31 -3.66 1.83
C ASN A 120 1.34 -2.59 1.33
N TRP A 121 0.18 -2.46 1.97
CA TRP A 121 -0.79 -1.40 1.64
C TRP A 121 -0.22 -0.01 1.92
N ILE A 122 0.46 0.18 3.05
CA ILE A 122 1.16 1.43 3.34
C ILE A 122 2.26 1.69 2.31
N ALA A 123 3.07 0.67 1.99
CA ALA A 123 4.15 0.77 1.02
C ALA A 123 3.65 1.14 -0.39
N ALA A 124 2.46 0.65 -0.77
CA ALA A 124 1.79 0.98 -2.03
C ALA A 124 1.21 2.41 -2.08
N GLY A 125 1.38 3.20 -1.03
CA GLY A 125 0.85 4.57 -0.96
C GLY A 125 -0.46 4.70 -0.20
N ALA A 126 -0.82 3.70 0.64
CA ALA A 126 -2.08 3.67 1.37
C ALA A 126 -3.27 3.98 0.45
N LEU A 127 -3.41 3.16 -0.60
CA LEU A 127 -4.39 3.39 -1.66
C LEU A 127 -5.82 3.31 -1.10
N PRO A 128 -6.73 4.22 -1.51
CA PRO A 128 -8.15 4.08 -1.21
C PRO A 128 -8.71 2.84 -1.90
N ASP A 129 -9.97 2.51 -1.61
CA ASP A 129 -10.68 1.46 -2.33
C ASP A 129 -10.55 1.68 -3.84
N ALA A 130 -10.27 0.61 -4.58
CA ALA A 130 -10.27 0.69 -6.03
C ALA A 130 -11.67 1.13 -6.46
N ALA A 131 -11.77 2.33 -7.04
CA ALA A 131 -13.00 2.78 -7.65
C ALA A 131 -13.44 1.68 -8.63
N ALA A 132 -14.66 1.16 -8.45
CA ALA A 132 -15.24 0.17 -9.34
C ALA A 132 -15.28 0.76 -10.76
N GLY A 133 -14.23 0.54 -11.55
CA GLY A 133 -14.09 1.09 -12.90
C GLY A 133 -12.75 1.69 -13.30
N SER A 134 -11.71 1.77 -12.47
CA SER A 134 -10.38 2.25 -12.90
C SER A 134 -9.34 1.15 -13.01
N SER A 135 -9.59 0.22 -13.93
CA SER A 135 -8.55 -0.60 -14.54
C SER A 135 -8.00 0.12 -15.76
N LEU A 136 -7.31 1.26 -15.61
CA LEU A 136 -6.49 1.81 -16.71
C LEU A 136 -5.24 2.52 -16.19
N HIS A 137 -4.12 1.87 -16.47
CA HIS A 137 -2.76 2.37 -16.69
C HIS A 137 -1.76 2.44 -15.51
N PRO A 138 -0.52 2.00 -15.76
CA PRO A 138 0.57 2.09 -14.80
C PRO A 138 0.93 3.56 -14.57
N PHE A 139 1.04 3.90 -13.28
CA PHE A 139 1.69 5.11 -12.82
C PHE A 139 3.11 5.16 -13.42
N SER A 140 3.29 5.93 -14.49
CA SER A 140 4.63 6.37 -14.90
C SER A 140 5.16 7.29 -13.80
N PRO A 141 6.33 7.01 -13.19
CA PRO A 141 6.96 7.97 -12.30
C PRO A 141 7.24 9.23 -13.13
N ALA A 142 6.67 10.36 -12.74
CA ALA A 142 6.97 11.64 -13.35
C ALA A 142 8.49 11.91 -13.28
N PRO A 143 9.13 12.41 -14.35
CA PRO A 143 10.54 12.78 -14.28
C PRO A 143 10.72 13.87 -13.23
N SER A 144 11.70 13.65 -12.34
CA SER A 144 12.16 14.60 -11.34
C SER A 144 12.37 15.97 -11.96
N ARG A 145 11.52 16.94 -11.61
CA ARG A 145 11.76 18.35 -11.96
C ARG A 145 12.89 18.87 -11.10
N THR A 146 14.07 18.98 -11.70
CA THR A 146 15.13 19.88 -11.25
C THR A 146 14.59 21.31 -11.21
N ALA A 147 14.77 21.94 -10.04
CA ALA A 147 14.85 23.37 -9.77
C ALA A 147 13.94 24.32 -10.59
N ALA A 148 12.89 24.83 -9.95
CA ALA A 148 12.35 26.15 -10.24
C ALA A 148 12.11 26.89 -8.91
N THR A 149 12.96 27.88 -8.65
CA THR A 149 12.81 28.87 -7.59
C THR A 149 11.56 29.70 -7.89
N ALA A 150 10.49 29.51 -7.14
CA ALA A 150 9.30 30.37 -7.21
C ALA A 150 8.93 30.80 -5.79
N ALA A 151 8.87 32.12 -5.63
CA ALA A 151 8.66 32.83 -4.39
C ALA A 151 7.34 32.46 -3.71
N LEU A 152 7.39 32.38 -2.37
CA LEU A 152 6.24 32.22 -1.49
C LEU A 152 5.30 33.45 -1.62
N PRO A 153 3.98 33.26 -1.77
CA PRO A 153 3.02 34.29 -1.41
C PRO A 153 3.01 34.45 0.12
N GLY A 154 3.10 35.70 0.59
CA GLY A 154 3.18 36.06 2.00
C GLY A 154 1.93 35.69 2.81
N PRO A 155 2.04 35.73 4.15
CA PRO A 155 0.94 35.41 5.06
C PRO A 155 -0.20 36.43 4.94
N GLN A 156 -1.42 35.93 4.79
CA GLN A 156 -2.63 36.74 4.85
C GLN A 156 -2.88 37.16 6.31
N PRO A 157 -3.11 38.45 6.61
CA PRO A 157 -3.53 38.87 7.94
C PRO A 157 -4.95 38.38 8.21
N ASN A 158 -5.08 37.57 9.26
CA ASN A 158 -6.33 37.16 9.87
C ASN A 158 -7.01 38.37 10.52
N THR A 159 -7.96 39.01 9.82
CA THR A 159 -8.85 39.99 10.45
C THR A 159 -9.83 39.26 11.38
N LEU A 160 -9.51 39.27 12.67
CA LEU A 160 -10.43 39.04 13.76
C LEU A 160 -11.52 40.13 13.70
N SER A 161 -12.67 39.79 13.10
CA SER A 161 -13.89 40.58 13.26
C SER A 161 -14.49 40.25 14.62
N LEU A 162 -14.23 41.11 15.61
CA LEU A 162 -15.05 41.20 16.82
C LEU A 162 -16.42 41.76 16.43
N PRO A 163 -17.56 41.12 16.78
CA PRO A 163 -18.83 41.82 16.80
C PRO A 163 -18.81 42.82 17.97
N SER A 164 -18.89 44.11 17.61
CA SER A 164 -19.33 45.16 18.51
C SER A 164 -20.81 44.92 18.82
N ASP A 165 -21.11 44.43 20.03
CA ASP A 165 -22.44 44.63 20.59
C ASP A 165 -22.37 45.57 21.79
N LYS A 166 -23.00 46.71 21.54
CA LYS A 166 -23.19 47.88 22.39
C LYS A 166 -24.70 48.07 22.46
N HIS A 167 -25.33 47.42 23.43
CA HIS A 167 -26.68 47.78 23.88
C HIS A 167 -26.83 47.27 25.31
N LEU A 168 -26.71 48.16 26.29
CA LEU A 168 -27.78 48.98 26.90
C LEU A 168 -28.49 48.23 28.03
N MET A 169 -28.37 48.84 29.22
CA MET A 169 -29.08 48.63 30.49
C MET A 169 -28.46 47.62 31.47
#